data_AF-A0A7V5PHH9-F1
#
_entry.id   AF-A0A7V5PHH9-F1
#
_cell.length_a   1.000
_cell.length_b   1.000
_cell.length_c   1.000
_cell.angle_alpha   90.00
_cell.angle_beta   90.00
_cell.angle_gamma   90.00
#
_symmetry.space_group_name_H-M   'P 1'
#
loop_
_entity.id
_entity.type
_entity.pdbx_description
1 polymer ?
#
loop_
_entity_poly.entity_id
_entity_poly.type
_entity_poly.pdbx_seq_one_letter_code
_entity_poly.pdbx_strand_id
1 'polypeptide(L)'
;MKRVLILGVNGFIGHHLSKRILDTTDWEVHGMDMHSNRVSDLLDNPRFNFFEGDITINREWVEYHIKKCDVVLPLVAIATPATYVREPLKVFGLDFEANLPIIRQCVQYGKRVIFPSTSEVYGMCRDEEFDPYSSELVLGPINKQRWIYSCSKQLLDRVIWAHGMQDGLAFTLFR
;
A
#
# COMPACT_ATOMS: atom_id res chain seq x y z
N MET A 1 -21.61 8.79 3.39
CA MET A 1 -21.04 7.93 2.35
C MET A 1 -19.53 7.87 2.56
N LYS A 2 -18.93 6.68 2.66
CA LYS A 2 -17.48 6.56 2.85
C LYS A 2 -16.73 6.75 1.54
N ARG A 3 -15.53 7.32 1.60
CA ARG A 3 -14.61 7.53 0.47
C ARG A 3 -13.35 6.71 0.65
N VAL A 4 -13.07 5.84 -0.32
CA VAL A 4 -11.90 4.95 -0.31
C VAL A 4 -10.90 5.43 -1.37
N LEU A 5 -9.70 5.79 -0.94
CA LEU A 5 -8.59 6.11 -1.83
C LEU A 5 -7.77 4.85 -2.09
N ILE A 6 -7.59 4.50 -3.37
CA ILE A 6 -6.74 3.40 -3.82
C ILE A 6 -5.65 3.97 -4.71
N LEU A 7 -4.41 3.94 -4.24
CA LEU A 7 -3.23 4.33 -5.03
C LEU A 7 -2.64 3.05 -5.64
N GLY A 8 -2.48 3.00 -6.96
CA GLY A 8 -2.20 1.73 -7.66
C GLY A 8 -3.48 0.96 -8.00
N VAL A 9 -4.54 1.67 -8.41
CA VAL A 9 -5.87 1.07 -8.62
C VAL A 9 -5.93 0.15 -9.85
N ASN A 10 -5.04 0.32 -10.83
CA ASN A 10 -5.03 -0.41 -12.09
C ASN A 10 -4.30 -1.76 -11.99
N GLY A 11 -4.40 -2.41 -10.83
CA GLY A 11 -3.84 -3.73 -10.53
C GLY A 11 -4.91 -4.76 -10.22
N PHE A 12 -4.47 -5.97 -9.86
CA PHE A 12 -5.37 -7.08 -9.50
C PHE A 12 -6.27 -6.73 -8.30
N ILE A 13 -5.67 -6.28 -7.18
CA ILE A 13 -6.40 -5.90 -5.97
C ILE A 13 -7.29 -4.68 -6.26
N GLY A 14 -6.74 -3.65 -6.90
CA GLY A 14 -7.48 -2.41 -7.19
C GLY A 14 -8.74 -2.65 -8.02
N HIS A 15 -8.67 -3.46 -9.08
CA HIS A 15 -9.84 -3.84 -9.88
C HIS A 15 -10.91 -4.58 -9.04
N HIS A 16 -10.55 -5.69 -8.39
CA HIS A 16 -11.52 -6.51 -7.68
C HIS A 16 -12.10 -5.81 -6.44
N LEU A 17 -11.28 -5.05 -5.73
CA LEU A 17 -11.74 -4.27 -4.57
C LEU A 17 -12.69 -3.16 -5.00
N SER A 18 -12.34 -2.40 -6.05
CA SER A 18 -13.20 -1.33 -6.57
C SER A 18 -14.55 -1.89 -7.00
N LYS A 19 -14.55 -2.96 -7.79
CA LYS A 19 -15.78 -3.65 -8.22
C LYS A 19 -16.62 -4.09 -7.03
N ARG A 20 -16.01 -4.76 -6.05
CA ARG A 20 -16.73 -5.21 -4.84
C ARG A 20 -17.35 -4.03 -4.08
N ILE A 21 -16.62 -2.94 -3.88
CA ILE A 21 -17.11 -1.75 -3.19
C ILE A 21 -18.33 -1.17 -3.92
N LEU A 22 -18.22 -1.01 -5.24
CA LEU A 22 -19.29 -0.44 -6.08
C LEU A 22 -20.53 -1.35 -6.10
N ASP A 23 -20.35 -2.67 -6.17
CA ASP A 23 -21.46 -3.62 -6.27
C ASP A 23 -22.21 -3.83 -4.94
N THR A 24 -21.52 -3.70 -3.80
CA THR A 24 -22.05 -4.19 -2.50
C THR A 24 -22.21 -3.12 -1.42
N THR A 25 -21.81 -1.88 -1.68
CA THR A 25 -21.90 -0.78 -0.72
C THR A 25 -22.44 0.48 -1.38
N ASP A 26 -22.68 1.52 -0.58
CA ASP A 26 -22.97 2.87 -1.04
C ASP A 26 -21.71 3.74 -1.19
N TRP A 27 -20.49 3.20 -0.99
CA TRP A 27 -19.25 4.00 -0.91
C TRP A 27 -18.77 4.53 -2.26
N GLU A 28 -17.89 5.54 -2.20
CA GLU A 28 -17.17 6.12 -3.34
C GLU A 28 -15.72 5.58 -3.38
N VAL A 29 -15.22 5.33 -4.58
CA VAL A 29 -13.84 4.95 -4.85
C VAL A 29 -13.13 6.07 -5.58
N HIS A 30 -11.99 6.51 -5.04
CA HIS A 30 -11.03 7.39 -5.69
C HIS A 30 -9.80 6.55 -6.04
N GLY A 31 -9.58 6.30 -7.31
CA GLY A 31 -8.48 5.49 -7.81
C GLY A 31 -7.43 6.34 -8.51
N MET A 32 -6.15 6.10 -8.22
CA MET A 32 -5.03 6.69 -8.96
C MET A 32 -4.11 5.61 -9.51
N ASP A 33 -3.73 5.73 -10.78
CA ASP A 33 -2.70 4.92 -11.41
C ASP A 33 -2.21 5.59 -12.70
N MET A 34 -1.15 5.08 -13.35
CA MET A 34 -0.64 5.64 -14.61
C MET A 34 -1.50 5.26 -15.82
N HIS A 35 -2.32 4.21 -15.71
CA HIS A 35 -3.19 3.71 -16.77
C HIS A 35 -4.52 3.23 -16.18
N SER A 36 -5.53 3.03 -17.03
CA SER A 36 -6.89 2.61 -16.59
C SER A 36 -7.37 1.31 -17.22
N ASN A 37 -6.54 0.61 -17.99
CA ASN A 37 -6.95 -0.51 -18.83
C ASN A 37 -7.54 -1.72 -18.08
N ARG A 38 -7.22 -1.92 -16.80
CA ARG A 38 -7.82 -2.97 -15.94
C ARG A 38 -9.06 -2.51 -15.18
N VAL A 39 -9.36 -1.21 -15.19
CA VAL A 39 -10.54 -0.62 -14.52
C VAL A 39 -11.43 0.12 -15.49
N SER A 40 -11.27 -0.13 -16.78
CA SER A 40 -12.01 0.56 -17.85
C SER A 40 -13.51 0.32 -17.76
N ASP A 41 -13.93 -0.87 -17.31
CA ASP A 41 -15.32 -1.24 -17.06
C ASP A 41 -15.96 -0.49 -15.88
N LEU A 42 -15.16 0.18 -15.06
CA LEU A 42 -15.61 0.94 -13.89
C LEU A 42 -15.70 2.45 -14.16
N LEU A 43 -15.13 2.95 -15.26
CA LEU A 43 -14.99 4.39 -15.52
C LEU A 43 -16.32 5.14 -15.64
N ASP A 44 -17.37 4.48 -16.16
CA ASP A 44 -18.69 5.08 -16.31
C ASP A 44 -19.52 5.03 -15.02
N ASN A 45 -19.02 4.40 -13.95
CA ASN A 45 -19.73 4.35 -12.67
C ASN A 45 -19.61 5.70 -11.94
N PRO A 46 -20.72 6.37 -11.57
CA PRO A 46 -20.68 7.69 -10.94
C PRO A 46 -20.00 7.73 -9.56
N ARG A 47 -19.80 6.57 -8.92
CA ARG A 47 -19.08 6.44 -7.64
C ARG A 47 -17.62 6.05 -7.81
N PHE A 48 -17.14 5.84 -9.04
CA PHE A 48 -15.75 5.57 -9.36
C PHE A 48 -15.09 6.81 -9.96
N ASN A 49 -14.06 7.31 -9.30
CA ASN A 49 -13.34 8.52 -9.70
C ASN A 49 -11.90 8.14 -10.01
N PHE A 50 -11.53 8.06 -11.27
CA PHE A 50 -10.17 7.76 -11.70
C PHE A 50 -9.36 9.03 -11.95
N PHE A 51 -8.09 9.00 -11.57
CA PHE A 51 -7.10 10.01 -11.93
C PHE A 51 -5.82 9.35 -12.44
N GLU A 52 -5.33 9.84 -13.58
CA GLU A 52 -4.07 9.38 -14.14
C GLU A 52 -2.91 10.10 -13.45
N GLY A 53 -2.05 9.36 -12.74
CA GLY A 53 -0.95 9.95 -11.98
C GLY A 53 0.01 8.96 -11.33
N ASP A 54 1.12 9.49 -10.83
CA ASP A 54 2.22 8.75 -10.18
C ASP A 54 2.47 9.32 -8.77
N ILE A 55 2.58 8.46 -7.75
CA ILE A 55 2.78 8.87 -6.35
C ILE A 55 4.09 9.63 -6.11
N THR A 56 5.09 9.45 -6.96
CA THR A 56 6.40 10.11 -6.87
C THR A 56 6.38 11.53 -7.46
N ILE A 57 5.46 11.79 -8.39
CA ILE A 57 5.33 13.04 -9.15
C ILE A 57 4.17 13.89 -8.62
N ASN A 58 2.96 13.33 -8.53
CA ASN A 58 1.71 14.04 -8.24
C ASN A 58 1.44 14.20 -6.74
N ARG A 59 2.45 14.64 -5.97
CA ARG A 59 2.41 14.66 -4.49
C ARG A 59 1.27 15.49 -3.92
N GLU A 60 1.03 16.67 -4.48
CA GLU A 60 -0.05 17.57 -4.04
C GLU A 60 -1.44 16.94 -4.25
N TRP A 61 -1.62 16.25 -5.38
CA TRP A 61 -2.87 15.56 -5.69
C TRP A 61 -3.12 14.40 -4.72
N VAL A 62 -2.07 13.62 -4.43
CA VAL A 62 -2.11 12.51 -3.47
C VAL A 62 -2.48 13.03 -2.08
N GLU A 63 -1.82 14.10 -1.63
CA GLU A 63 -2.11 14.71 -0.33
C GLU A 63 -3.55 15.20 -0.22
N TYR A 64 -4.03 15.91 -1.25
CA TYR A 64 -5.40 16.38 -1.31
C TYR A 64 -6.39 15.22 -1.21
N HIS A 65 -6.16 14.10 -1.91
CA HIS A 65 -7.04 12.94 -1.88
C HIS A 65 -6.96 12.17 -0.56
N ILE A 66 -5.80 12.10 0.09
CA ILE A 66 -5.68 11.57 1.45
C ILE A 66 -6.53 12.41 2.40
N LYS A 67 -6.44 13.74 2.34
CA LYS A 67 -7.27 14.65 3.17
C LYS A 67 -8.77 14.49 2.88
N LYS A 68 -9.15 14.28 1.62
CA LYS A 68 -10.55 14.16 1.16
C LYS A 68 -11.21 12.82 1.53
N CYS A 69 -10.45 11.72 1.49
CA CYS A 69 -10.98 10.37 1.69
C CYS A 69 -10.99 9.96 3.16
N ASP A 70 -11.65 8.85 3.48
CA ASP A 70 -11.76 8.32 4.85
C ASP A 70 -10.77 7.17 5.10
N VAL A 71 -10.55 6.35 4.06
CA VAL A 71 -9.66 5.18 4.10
C VAL A 71 -8.69 5.24 2.94
N VAL A 72 -7.42 4.93 3.20
CA VAL A 72 -6.33 4.95 2.20
C VAL A 72 -5.72 3.56 2.06
N LEU A 73 -5.62 3.09 0.81
CA LEU A 73 -4.97 1.84 0.41
C LEU A 73 -3.83 2.15 -0.59
N PRO A 74 -2.59 2.26 -0.11
CA PRO A 74 -1.44 2.44 -0.98
C PRO A 74 -0.95 1.08 -1.50
N LEU A 75 -1.35 0.72 -2.72
CA LEU A 75 -1.02 -0.55 -3.37
C LEU A 75 0.21 -0.49 -4.28
N VAL A 76 0.78 0.70 -4.49
CA VAL A 76 1.96 0.90 -5.35
C VAL A 76 3.21 0.33 -4.68
N ALA A 77 3.80 -0.70 -5.31
CA ALA A 77 5.07 -1.31 -4.92
C ALA A 77 5.66 -2.15 -6.07
N ILE A 78 6.97 -2.40 -6.05
CA ILE A 78 7.65 -3.38 -6.89
C ILE A 78 7.71 -4.71 -6.13
N ALA A 79 6.82 -5.64 -6.49
CA ALA A 79 6.75 -6.97 -5.89
C ALA A 79 7.26 -8.09 -6.83
N THR A 80 8.26 -7.79 -7.66
CA THR A 80 8.86 -8.74 -8.62
C THR A 80 10.24 -9.21 -8.13
N PRO A 81 10.42 -10.49 -7.73
CA PRO A 81 11.65 -10.98 -7.11
C PRO A 81 12.95 -10.73 -7.89
N ALA A 82 12.89 -10.80 -9.22
CA ALA A 82 14.03 -10.51 -10.08
C ALA A 82 14.52 -9.06 -9.92
N THR A 83 13.61 -8.11 -9.70
CA THR A 83 13.92 -6.69 -9.54
C THR A 83 14.59 -6.40 -8.20
N TYR A 84 14.34 -7.19 -7.15
CA TYR A 84 14.98 -7.02 -5.84
C TYR A 84 16.51 -7.19 -5.94
N VAL A 85 16.96 -8.05 -6.86
CA VAL A 85 18.38 -8.32 -7.10
C VAL A 85 18.96 -7.36 -8.12
N ARG A 86 18.22 -7.06 -9.21
CA ARG A 86 18.71 -6.24 -10.32
C ARG A 86 18.71 -4.75 -10.02
N GLU A 87 17.69 -4.25 -9.32
CA GLU A 87 17.44 -2.83 -9.08
C GLU A 87 17.04 -2.56 -7.60
N PRO A 88 17.85 -2.97 -6.59
CA PRO A 88 17.48 -2.90 -5.18
C PRO A 88 17.12 -1.48 -4.71
N LEU A 89 17.86 -0.45 -5.17
CA LEU A 89 17.58 0.95 -4.80
C LEU A 89 16.22 1.45 -5.32
N LYS A 90 15.78 0.95 -6.48
CA LYS A 90 14.47 1.28 -7.04
C LYS A 90 13.34 0.68 -6.21
N VAL A 91 13.54 -0.56 -5.75
CA VAL A 91 12.61 -1.22 -4.82
C VAL A 91 12.52 -0.42 -3.51
N PHE A 92 13.64 -0.06 -2.91
CA PHE A 92 13.65 0.76 -1.70
C PHE A 92 12.96 2.13 -1.92
N GLY A 93 13.32 2.83 -3.00
CA GLY A 93 12.79 4.15 -3.30
C GLY A 93 11.27 4.16 -3.50
N LEU A 94 10.70 3.15 -4.16
CA LEU A 94 9.25 3.07 -4.34
C LEU A 94 8.53 2.46 -3.12
N ASP A 95 8.97 1.30 -2.65
CA ASP A 95 8.23 0.51 -1.67
C ASP A 95 8.33 1.08 -0.26
N PHE A 96 9.39 1.87 0.02
CA PHE A 96 9.59 2.53 1.30
C PHE A 96 9.50 4.05 1.17
N GLU A 97 10.42 4.70 0.44
CA GLU A 97 10.55 6.15 0.49
C GLU A 97 9.33 6.88 -0.10
N ALA A 98 8.76 6.39 -1.20
CA ALA A 98 7.56 6.98 -1.79
C ALA A 98 6.29 6.70 -0.98
N ASN A 99 6.24 5.59 -0.25
CA ASN A 99 5.10 5.22 0.59
C ASN A 99 5.09 5.91 1.96
N LEU A 100 6.27 6.24 2.51
CA LEU A 100 6.38 6.86 3.83
C LEU A 100 5.66 8.22 3.96
N PRO A 101 5.74 9.15 2.99
CA PRO A 101 4.96 10.39 3.00
C PRO A 101 3.45 10.14 3.05
N ILE A 102 2.93 9.13 2.34
CA ILE A 102 1.51 8.77 2.34
C ILE A 102 1.08 8.37 3.76
N ILE A 103 1.88 7.53 4.45
CA ILE A 103 1.61 7.16 5.84
C ILE A 103 1.61 8.39 6.75
N ARG A 104 2.61 9.26 6.64
CA ARG A 104 2.71 10.49 7.45
C ARG A 104 1.52 11.43 7.21
N GLN A 105 1.06 11.57 5.97
CA GLN A 105 -0.12 12.35 5.63
C GLN A 105 -1.39 11.72 6.21
N CYS A 106 -1.49 10.39 6.24
CA CYS A 106 -2.61 9.73 6.90
C CYS A 106 -2.62 9.99 8.41
N VAL A 107 -1.46 10.02 9.07
CA VAL A 107 -1.34 10.45 10.48
C VAL A 107 -1.81 11.90 10.63
N GLN A 108 -1.23 12.82 9.84
CA GLN A 108 -1.51 14.25 9.89
C GLN A 108 -3.01 14.57 9.72
N TYR A 109 -3.69 13.85 8.84
CA TYR A 109 -5.10 14.09 8.52
C TYR A 109 -6.07 13.13 9.22
N GLY A 110 -5.59 12.30 10.15
CA GLY A 110 -6.42 11.38 10.93
C GLY A 110 -7.14 10.34 10.07
N LYS A 111 -6.47 9.81 9.04
CA LYS A 111 -7.06 8.88 8.07
C LYS A 111 -6.75 7.44 8.42
N ARG A 112 -7.72 6.56 8.15
CA ARG A 112 -7.49 5.13 8.33
C ARG A 112 -6.64 4.59 7.19
N VAL A 113 -5.58 3.86 7.52
CA VAL A 113 -4.74 3.17 6.53
C VAL A 113 -5.03 1.68 6.55
N ILE A 114 -5.24 1.08 5.38
CA ILE A 114 -5.20 -0.37 5.20
C ILE A 114 -4.00 -0.66 4.31
N PHE A 115 -2.89 -1.07 4.93
CA PHE A 115 -1.60 -1.16 4.27
C PHE A 115 -1.32 -2.61 3.83
N PRO A 116 -0.98 -2.85 2.55
CA PRO A 116 -0.51 -4.15 2.11
C PRO A 116 0.90 -4.35 2.65
N SER A 117 1.04 -5.12 3.72
CA SER A 117 2.30 -5.75 4.09
C SER A 117 2.61 -6.86 3.07
N THR A 118 3.45 -7.82 3.41
CA THR A 118 3.77 -8.95 2.53
C THR A 118 4.02 -10.19 3.35
N SER A 119 3.67 -11.36 2.82
CA SER A 119 4.09 -12.63 3.41
C SER A 119 5.61 -12.79 3.42
N GLU A 120 6.36 -12.07 2.58
CA GLU A 120 7.83 -12.15 2.58
C GLU A 120 8.47 -11.61 3.87
N VAL A 121 7.74 -10.85 4.72
CA VAL A 121 8.30 -10.35 6.00
C VAL A 121 8.69 -11.46 6.96
N TYR A 122 8.07 -12.64 6.87
CA TYR A 122 8.44 -13.81 7.67
C TYR A 122 9.80 -14.38 7.24
N GLY A 123 10.20 -14.15 5.99
CA GLY A 123 11.50 -14.53 5.46
C GLY A 123 11.79 -16.03 5.56
N MET A 124 12.79 -16.41 6.36
CA MET A 124 13.20 -17.80 6.61
C MET A 124 12.66 -18.34 7.94
N CYS A 125 11.54 -17.79 8.44
CA CYS A 125 10.82 -18.33 9.59
C CYS A 125 10.60 -19.85 9.41
N ARG A 126 10.78 -20.61 10.49
CA ARG A 126 10.70 -22.08 10.50
C ARG A 126 9.41 -22.60 11.14
N ASP A 127 8.51 -21.70 11.54
CA ASP A 127 7.23 -22.08 12.11
C ASP A 127 6.40 -22.82 11.05
N GLU A 128 5.60 -23.79 11.50
CA GLU A 128 4.70 -24.55 10.62
C GLU A 128 3.62 -23.66 10.01
N GLU A 129 3.12 -22.72 10.80
CA GLU A 129 2.20 -21.67 10.39
C GLU A 129 2.74 -20.31 10.83
N PHE A 130 2.64 -19.30 9.97
CA PHE A 130 3.11 -17.95 10.30
C PHE A 130 2.08 -17.19 11.14
N ASP A 131 2.46 -16.85 12.37
CA ASP A 131 1.69 -16.00 13.26
C ASP A 131 2.15 -14.53 13.10
N PRO A 132 1.26 -13.60 12.73
CA PRO A 132 1.61 -12.20 12.51
C PRO A 132 2.09 -11.45 13.76
N TYR A 133 1.84 -11.98 14.96
CA TYR A 133 2.17 -11.35 16.25
C TYR A 133 3.29 -12.07 17.02
N SER A 134 3.56 -13.35 16.73
CA SER A 134 4.53 -14.13 17.49
C SER A 134 5.68 -14.72 16.66
N SER A 135 5.51 -14.96 15.35
CA SER A 135 6.56 -15.53 14.51
C SER A 135 7.77 -14.60 14.34
N GLU A 136 8.96 -15.18 14.39
CA GLU A 136 10.20 -14.45 14.11
C GLU A 136 10.32 -14.07 12.63
N LEU A 137 10.85 -12.88 12.38
CA LEU A 137 11.03 -12.32 11.04
C LEU A 137 12.50 -12.43 10.64
N VAL A 138 12.86 -13.50 9.93
CA VAL A 138 14.26 -13.92 9.73
C VAL A 138 14.75 -13.61 8.32
N LEU A 139 15.68 -12.66 8.19
CA LEU A 139 16.32 -12.29 6.92
C LEU A 139 17.74 -12.87 6.81
N GLY A 140 18.25 -12.96 5.58
CA GLY A 140 19.62 -13.39 5.31
C GLY A 140 20.65 -12.26 5.44
N PRO A 141 21.94 -12.55 5.17
CA PRO A 141 23.02 -11.58 5.28
C PRO A 141 22.90 -10.47 4.23
N ILE A 142 23.55 -9.32 4.50
CA ILE A 142 23.48 -8.10 3.66
C ILE A 142 23.89 -8.34 2.19
N ASN A 143 24.83 -9.24 1.92
CA ASN A 143 25.24 -9.58 0.56
C ASN A 143 24.16 -10.34 -0.25
N LYS A 144 23.03 -10.72 0.37
CA LYS A 144 21.85 -11.28 -0.28
C LYS A 144 20.79 -10.19 -0.48
N GLN A 145 21.00 -9.37 -1.50
CA GLN A 145 20.19 -8.19 -1.83
C GLN A 145 18.69 -8.46 -1.99
N ARG A 146 18.30 -9.70 -2.33
CA ARG A 146 16.89 -10.10 -2.47
C ARG A 146 16.04 -9.80 -1.22
N TRP A 147 16.67 -9.70 -0.04
CA TRP A 147 15.99 -9.38 1.21
C TRP A 147 15.62 -7.90 1.39
N ILE A 148 16.06 -7.01 0.49
CA ILE A 148 15.76 -5.58 0.58
C ILE A 148 14.25 -5.30 0.55
N TYR A 149 13.49 -6.05 -0.26
CA TYR A 149 12.03 -5.96 -0.32
C TYR A 149 11.40 -6.27 1.05
N SER A 150 11.68 -7.46 1.60
CA SER A 150 11.20 -7.87 2.92
C SER A 150 11.59 -6.89 4.02
N CYS A 151 12.86 -6.44 4.04
CA CYS A 151 13.35 -5.50 5.04
C CYS A 151 12.62 -4.15 4.95
N SER A 152 12.39 -3.65 3.73
CA SER A 152 11.69 -2.39 3.47
C SER A 152 10.24 -2.45 3.94
N LYS A 153 9.51 -3.52 3.58
CA LYS A 153 8.13 -3.74 4.01
C LYS A 153 8.02 -3.91 5.53
N GLN A 154 8.93 -4.68 6.13
CA GLN A 154 8.98 -4.87 7.58
C GLN A 154 9.26 -3.56 8.32
N LEU A 155 10.18 -2.73 7.84
CA LEU A 155 10.45 -1.43 8.46
C LEU A 155 9.24 -0.51 8.36
N LEU A 156 8.53 -0.52 7.23
CA LEU A 156 7.33 0.30 7.05
C LEU A 156 6.18 -0.17 7.94
N ASP A 157 6.00 -1.49 8.12
CA ASP A 157 5.06 -2.06 9.10
C ASP A 157 5.37 -1.53 10.52
N ARG A 158 6.66 -1.50 10.91
CA ARG A 158 7.10 -0.99 12.23
C ARG A 158 6.86 0.51 12.38
N VAL A 159 7.08 1.30 11.32
CA VAL A 159 6.79 2.75 11.33
C VAL A 159 5.30 3.01 11.47
N ILE A 160 4.45 2.28 10.72
CA ILE A 160 2.99 2.36 10.84
C ILE A 160 2.56 1.97 12.26
N TRP A 161 3.12 0.90 12.81
CA TRP A 161 2.84 0.47 14.19
C TRP A 161 3.22 1.54 15.21
N ALA A 162 4.41 2.15 15.08
CA ALA A 162 4.86 3.23 15.95
C ALA A 162 3.91 4.44 15.90
N HIS A 163 3.48 4.85 14.71
CA HIS A 163 2.46 5.90 14.55
C HIS A 163 1.12 5.52 15.19
N GLY A 164 0.72 4.24 15.13
CA GLY A 164 -0.46 3.75 15.83
C GLY A 164 -0.36 3.90 17.35
N MET A 165 0.81 3.62 17.91
CA MET A 165 1.06 3.72 19.36
C MET A 165 1.23 5.16 19.84
N GLN A 166 1.96 5.99 19.10
CA GLN A 166 2.37 7.32 19.54
C GLN A 166 1.41 8.42 19.10
N ASP A 167 0.91 8.33 17.86
CA ASP A 167 0.11 9.38 17.23
C ASP A 167 -1.37 8.97 17.03
N GLY A 168 -1.74 7.76 17.47
CA GLY A 168 -3.11 7.26 17.38
C GLY A 168 -3.57 6.94 15.95
N LEU A 169 -2.64 6.63 15.03
CA LEU A 169 -2.99 6.23 13.66
C LEU A 169 -3.92 5.01 13.67
N ALA A 170 -5.10 5.14 13.05
CA ALA A 170 -5.96 4.00 12.79
C ALA A 170 -5.41 3.21 11.60
N PHE A 171 -4.85 2.03 11.84
CA PHE A 171 -4.29 1.21 10.76
C PHE A 171 -4.75 -0.25 10.79
N THR A 172 -4.57 -0.93 9.68
CA THR A 172 -4.65 -2.38 9.56
C THR A 172 -3.59 -2.82 8.57
N LEU A 173 -2.72 -3.76 8.96
CA LEU A 173 -1.78 -4.41 8.06
C LEU A 173 -2.41 -5.73 7.58
N PHE A 174 -2.35 -6.01 6.28
CA PHE A 174 -2.73 -7.31 5.73
C PHE A 174 -1.57 -7.92 4.92
N ARG A 175 -1.45 -9.24 4.94
CA ARG A 175 -0.37 -10.02 4.30
C ARG A 175 -0.96 -11.10 3.42
#